data_AF-A0A157S915-F1
#
_entry.id   AF-A0A157S915-F1
#
_cell.length_a   1.000
_cell.length_b   1.000
_cell.length_c   1.000
_cell.angle_alpha   90.00
_cell.angle_beta   90.00
_cell.angle_gamma   90.00
#
_symmetry.space_group_name_H-M   'P 1'
#
loop_
_entity.id
_entity.type
_entity.pdbx_description
1 polymer ?
#
loop_
_entity_poly.entity_id
_entity_poly.type
_entity_poly.pdbx_seq_one_letter_code
_entity_poly.pdbx_strand_id
1 'polypeptide(L)'
;MSDTDFPFGNDLMRPEDWVGTMGAKSRRWLISYEGSLAVVCGYHSFIFLGLDSMAISVVNILNCGVTVSAPIGKIFKAVGGSARDALAFEKVNDLAGDAKQIDDAVTMEREQAGANSGMALYERMKKAIPQLVYATKPFSFDDLAGMPGGIAGAEIEAVGAAGIYRIEGYNGVKGGFTSDFIFQATIANTGTGLVAGGLGVSAGVWSVEGPKNLYWELAARSRARCVVENSAPSYDQPYRQIPNLHPYLQGLPPAGCKIEDTHFNPARLMQQPIP
;
A
#
# COMPACT_ATOMS: atom_id res chain seq x y z
N MET A 1 6.25 20.66 18.09
CA MET A 1 6.41 20.38 16.65
C MET A 1 5.02 20.14 16.06
N SER A 2 4.81 20.39 14.76
CA SER A 2 3.50 20.22 14.11
C SER A 2 3.22 18.74 13.84
N ASP A 3 2.00 18.27 14.12
CA ASP A 3 1.54 16.92 13.75
C ASP A 3 0.94 16.86 12.33
N THR A 4 0.74 18.03 11.70
CA THR A 4 0.11 18.14 10.38
C THR A 4 1.11 18.26 9.23
N ASP A 5 2.32 18.72 9.54
CA ASP A 5 3.38 18.95 8.57
C ASP A 5 4.60 18.11 8.91
N PHE A 6 5.32 17.67 7.88
CA PHE A 6 6.57 16.93 8.05
C PHE A 6 7.52 17.73 8.97
N PRO A 7 8.14 17.11 9.99
CA PRO A 7 8.26 15.66 10.25
C PRO A 7 7.20 15.07 11.21
N PHE A 8 6.02 15.68 11.35
CA PHE A 8 4.90 15.16 12.12
C PHE A 8 5.23 14.89 13.60
N GLY A 9 5.89 15.87 14.24
CA GLY A 9 6.30 15.75 15.64
C GLY A 9 7.65 15.06 15.87
N ASN A 10 8.26 14.46 14.84
CA ASN A 10 9.51 13.72 15.00
C ASN A 10 10.76 14.62 15.02
N ASP A 11 11.81 14.13 15.68
CA ASP A 11 13.12 14.79 15.72
C ASP A 11 13.94 14.46 14.45
N LEU A 12 14.31 15.51 13.70
CA LEU A 12 15.15 15.40 12.49
C LEU A 12 16.63 15.12 12.80
N MET A 13 17.04 15.22 14.06
CA MET A 13 18.39 14.85 14.48
C MET A 13 18.49 13.41 14.95
N ARG A 14 17.36 12.69 15.04
CA ARG A 14 17.28 11.31 15.53
C ARG A 14 16.40 10.44 14.61
N PRO A 15 16.74 10.31 13.31
CA PRO A 15 15.95 9.53 12.36
C PRO A 15 15.80 8.06 12.75
N GLU A 16 16.78 7.48 13.45
CA GLU A 16 16.72 6.12 13.96
C GLU A 16 15.56 5.85 14.94
N ASP A 17 15.03 6.88 15.59
CA ASP A 17 13.94 6.75 16.56
C ASP A 17 12.57 6.56 15.87
N TRP A 18 12.43 6.99 14.61
CA TRP A 18 11.13 7.05 13.95
C TRP A 18 11.12 6.53 12.51
N VAL A 19 12.15 6.75 11.71
CA VAL A 19 12.13 6.37 10.29
C VAL A 19 11.99 4.85 10.14
N GLY A 20 10.98 4.44 9.38
CA GLY A 20 10.62 3.06 9.06
C GLY A 20 9.92 2.33 10.19
N THR A 21 9.55 3.02 11.28
CA THR A 21 8.79 2.44 12.39
C THR A 21 7.29 2.39 12.09
N MET A 22 6.55 1.56 12.83
CA MET A 22 5.10 1.40 12.68
C MET A 22 4.33 2.70 12.99
N GLY A 23 4.78 3.47 13.98
CA GLY A 23 4.18 4.73 14.41
C GLY A 23 4.59 5.95 13.58
N ALA A 24 5.50 5.79 12.61
CA ALA A 24 5.95 6.90 11.79
C ALA A 24 4.90 7.30 10.75
N LYS A 25 4.39 8.52 10.90
CA LYS A 25 3.37 9.06 10.03
C LYS A 25 3.92 9.38 8.65
N SER A 26 3.07 9.17 7.64
CA SER A 26 3.28 9.63 6.28
C SER A 26 2.02 10.29 5.76
N ARG A 27 2.19 11.38 5.01
CA ARG A 27 1.11 12.02 4.26
C ARG A 27 1.11 11.54 2.81
N ARG A 28 2.30 11.24 2.28
CA ARG A 28 2.50 10.74 0.91
C ARG A 28 2.72 9.24 0.96
N TRP A 29 1.92 8.50 0.22
CA TRP A 29 1.94 7.04 0.19
C TRP A 29 2.07 6.55 -1.23
N LEU A 30 2.90 5.53 -1.42
CA LEU A 30 2.90 4.76 -2.64
C LEU A 30 2.13 3.46 -2.35
N ILE A 31 1.05 3.22 -3.11
CA ILE A 31 0.13 2.11 -2.85
C ILE A 31 -0.01 1.26 -4.11
N SER A 32 0.19 -0.05 -3.99
CA SER A 32 -0.09 -1.02 -5.07
C SER A 32 -1.05 -2.09 -4.59
N TYR A 33 -1.94 -2.53 -5.47
CA TYR A 33 -2.76 -3.70 -5.22
C TYR A 33 -1.88 -4.96 -5.23
N GLU A 34 -2.08 -5.85 -4.27
CA GLU A 34 -1.39 -7.14 -4.20
C GLU A 34 -2.31 -8.32 -4.49
N GLY A 35 -3.59 -8.24 -4.12
CA GLY A 35 -4.59 -9.24 -4.49
C GLY A 35 -5.73 -9.37 -3.49
N SER A 36 -6.50 -10.45 -3.58
CA SER A 36 -7.68 -10.66 -2.74
C SER A 36 -8.09 -12.11 -2.61
N LEU A 37 -8.77 -12.42 -1.51
CA LEU A 37 -9.59 -13.62 -1.34
C LEU A 37 -11.03 -13.17 -1.07
N ALA A 38 -12.01 -13.64 -1.85
CA ALA A 38 -13.41 -13.21 -1.70
C ALA A 38 -14.37 -14.41 -1.62
N VAL A 39 -14.38 -15.13 -0.49
CA VAL A 39 -15.41 -16.15 -0.22
C VAL A 39 -16.27 -15.69 0.95
N VAL A 40 -17.42 -15.04 0.64
CA VAL A 40 -18.44 -14.52 1.59
C VAL A 40 -17.96 -13.38 2.51
N CYS A 41 -16.89 -13.57 3.25
CA CYS A 41 -16.11 -12.53 3.92
C CYS A 41 -14.67 -12.67 3.44
N GLY A 42 -14.17 -11.63 2.79
CA GLY A 42 -12.89 -11.65 2.11
C GLY A 42 -11.88 -10.69 2.70
N TYR A 43 -10.75 -10.61 2.02
CA TYR A 43 -9.81 -9.52 2.21
C TYR A 43 -9.25 -9.04 0.88
N HIS A 44 -8.92 -7.76 0.82
CA HIS A 44 -8.07 -7.20 -0.22
C HIS A 44 -6.75 -6.79 0.40
N SER A 45 -5.66 -7.20 -0.23
CA SER A 45 -4.29 -6.88 0.14
C SER A 45 -3.72 -5.77 -0.75
N PHE A 46 -3.00 -4.86 -0.11
CA PHE A 46 -2.28 -3.77 -0.75
C PHE A 46 -0.89 -3.68 -0.15
N ILE A 47 0.10 -3.26 -0.93
CA ILE A 47 1.38 -2.84 -0.36
C ILE A 47 1.33 -1.33 -0.20
N PHE A 48 1.56 -0.85 1.02
CA PHE A 48 1.68 0.57 1.34
C PHE A 48 3.14 0.88 1.63
N LEU A 49 3.66 1.95 1.04
CA LEU A 49 4.98 2.52 1.34
C LEU A 49 4.82 4.00 1.71
N GLY A 50 5.20 4.36 2.94
CA GLY A 50 5.23 5.75 3.39
C GLY A 50 6.43 6.49 2.78
N LEU A 51 6.18 7.50 1.95
CA LEU A 51 7.23 8.32 1.33
C LEU A 51 7.79 9.41 2.24
N ASP A 52 7.15 9.62 3.39
CA ASP A 52 7.63 10.49 4.47
C ASP A 52 8.12 9.70 5.69
N SER A 53 7.99 8.36 5.69
CA SER A 53 8.40 7.51 6.82
C SER A 53 9.32 6.36 6.45
N MET A 54 9.42 5.94 5.18
CA MET A 54 10.14 4.72 4.76
C MET A 54 9.64 3.41 5.39
N ALA A 55 8.46 3.42 6.01
CA ALA A 55 7.81 2.21 6.45
C ALA A 55 7.09 1.57 5.25
N ILE A 56 7.24 0.25 5.07
CA ILE A 56 6.53 -0.52 4.03
C ILE A 56 5.86 -1.74 4.64
N SER A 57 4.64 -2.05 4.22
CA SER A 57 3.89 -3.19 4.75
C SER A 57 2.81 -3.65 3.77
N VAL A 58 2.41 -4.92 3.91
CA VAL A 58 1.16 -5.41 3.34
C VAL A 58 0.03 -4.99 4.28
N VAL A 59 -0.98 -4.34 3.73
CA VAL A 59 -2.16 -3.88 4.44
C VAL A 59 -3.36 -4.59 3.84
N ASN A 60 -4.15 -5.22 4.69
CA ASN A 60 -5.39 -5.87 4.29
C ASN A 60 -6.58 -5.10 4.81
N ILE A 61 -7.65 -5.01 4.03
CA ILE A 61 -8.97 -4.73 4.60
C ILE A 61 -9.74 -6.03 4.72
N LEU A 62 -10.13 -6.38 5.94
CA LEU A 62 -11.02 -7.50 6.20
C LEU A 62 -12.45 -7.01 5.97
N ASN A 63 -13.14 -7.56 4.98
CA ASN A 63 -14.46 -7.10 4.60
C ASN A 63 -15.48 -8.25 4.55
N CYS A 64 -16.71 -7.94 4.90
CA CYS A 64 -17.87 -8.81 4.65
C CYS A 64 -18.83 -7.97 3.80
N GLY A 65 -18.73 -8.12 2.48
CA GLY A 65 -19.49 -7.32 1.52
C GLY A 65 -20.59 -8.13 0.85
N VAL A 66 -21.69 -7.47 0.48
CA VAL A 66 -22.63 -8.01 -0.51
C VAL A 66 -22.04 -7.72 -1.88
N THR A 67 -21.44 -8.74 -2.50
CA THR A 67 -21.05 -8.64 -3.92
C THR A 67 -22.33 -8.62 -4.74
N VAL A 68 -22.77 -7.43 -5.15
CA VAL A 68 -23.86 -7.32 -6.12
C VAL A 68 -23.23 -7.53 -7.50
N SER A 69 -22.92 -8.78 -7.83
CA SER A 69 -22.66 -9.14 -9.22
C SER A 69 -23.90 -8.72 -9.99
N ALA A 70 -23.77 -7.77 -10.93
CA ALA A 70 -24.87 -7.51 -11.84
C ALA A 70 -25.12 -8.86 -12.54
N PRO A 71 -26.34 -9.44 -12.46
CA PRO A 71 -26.54 -10.80 -12.90
C PRO A 71 -26.09 -10.89 -14.34
N ILE A 72 -25.11 -11.75 -14.61
CA ILE A 72 -24.45 -11.93 -15.91
C ILE A 72 -25.50 -12.08 -17.02
N GLY A 73 -26.66 -12.66 -16.68
CA GLY A 73 -27.83 -12.75 -17.55
C GLY A 73 -28.40 -11.42 -18.08
N LYS A 74 -28.24 -10.28 -17.40
CA LYS A 74 -28.64 -8.96 -17.94
C LYS A 74 -27.63 -8.42 -18.96
N ILE A 75 -26.34 -8.72 -18.78
CA ILE A 75 -25.27 -8.33 -19.72
C ILE A 75 -25.37 -9.20 -20.98
N PHE A 76 -25.48 -10.53 -20.83
CA PHE A 76 -25.62 -11.45 -21.96
C PHE A 76 -26.90 -11.22 -22.77
N LYS A 77 -28.02 -10.89 -22.12
CA LYS A 77 -29.29 -10.57 -22.81
C LYS A 77 -29.24 -9.22 -23.54
N ALA A 78 -28.39 -8.28 -23.09
CA ALA A 78 -28.15 -7.01 -23.77
C ALA A 78 -27.28 -7.17 -25.05
N VAL A 79 -26.50 -8.25 -25.14
CA VAL A 79 -25.67 -8.59 -26.33
C VAL A 79 -26.25 -9.75 -27.16
N GLY A 80 -27.51 -10.14 -26.94
CA GLY A 80 -28.23 -11.12 -27.78
C GLY A 80 -28.05 -12.60 -27.39
N GLY A 81 -27.43 -12.90 -26.26
CA GLY A 81 -27.24 -14.26 -25.74
C GLY A 81 -28.49 -14.87 -25.10
N SER A 82 -28.57 -16.20 -25.09
CA SER A 82 -29.71 -16.93 -24.52
C SER A 82 -29.60 -17.06 -22.99
N ALA A 83 -30.73 -17.01 -22.29
CA ALA A 83 -30.78 -17.11 -20.82
C ALA A 83 -30.29 -18.48 -20.28
N ARG A 84 -30.26 -19.52 -21.12
CA ARG A 84 -29.73 -20.85 -20.75
C ARG A 84 -28.20 -20.90 -20.79
N ASP A 85 -27.58 -20.20 -21.73
CA ASP A 85 -26.12 -20.13 -21.83
C ASP A 85 -25.54 -19.28 -20.70
N ALA A 86 -26.25 -18.20 -20.31
CA ALA A 86 -25.89 -17.38 -19.15
C ALA A 86 -25.91 -18.18 -17.84
N LEU A 87 -26.91 -19.05 -17.63
CA LEU A 87 -27.07 -19.86 -16.42
C LEU A 87 -26.04 -21.01 -16.33
N ALA A 88 -25.61 -21.54 -17.49
CA ALA A 88 -24.52 -22.51 -17.58
C ALA A 88 -23.15 -21.84 -17.35
N PHE A 89 -22.94 -20.63 -17.89
CA PHE A 89 -21.75 -19.83 -17.62
C PHE A 89 -21.66 -19.45 -16.14
N GLU A 90 -22.74 -18.95 -15.54
CA GLU A 90 -22.81 -18.55 -14.13
C GLU A 90 -22.49 -19.74 -13.20
N LYS A 91 -23.08 -20.93 -13.43
CA LYS A 91 -22.76 -22.14 -12.65
C LYS A 91 -21.33 -22.65 -12.82
N VAL A 92 -20.74 -22.52 -14.01
CA VAL A 92 -19.35 -22.92 -14.27
C VAL A 92 -18.37 -21.88 -13.70
N ASN A 93 -18.73 -20.60 -13.76
CA ASN A 93 -17.92 -19.49 -13.25
C ASN A 93 -17.95 -19.41 -11.73
N ASP A 94 -19.07 -19.76 -11.07
CA ASP A 94 -19.14 -19.85 -9.61
C ASP A 94 -18.24 -21.00 -9.11
N LEU A 95 -18.37 -22.20 -9.66
CA LEU A 95 -17.58 -23.36 -9.21
C LEU A 95 -16.08 -23.29 -9.60
N ALA A 96 -15.76 -22.86 -10.81
CA ALA A 96 -14.37 -22.74 -11.28
C ALA A 96 -13.71 -21.45 -10.77
N GLY A 97 -14.48 -20.37 -10.60
CA GLY A 97 -14.04 -19.11 -10.03
C GLY A 97 -13.73 -19.24 -8.55
N ASP A 98 -14.57 -19.92 -7.76
CA ASP A 98 -14.32 -20.16 -6.34
C ASP A 98 -13.05 -21.01 -6.13
N ALA A 99 -12.88 -22.09 -6.90
CA ALA A 99 -11.70 -22.95 -6.79
C ALA A 99 -10.41 -22.21 -7.20
N LYS A 100 -10.44 -21.43 -8.29
CA LYS A 100 -9.30 -20.62 -8.72
C LYS A 100 -8.99 -19.49 -7.74
N GLN A 101 -10.00 -18.82 -7.19
CA GLN A 101 -9.82 -17.78 -6.18
C GLN A 101 -9.19 -18.33 -4.90
N ILE A 102 -9.57 -19.55 -4.49
CA ILE A 102 -8.95 -20.23 -3.34
C ILE A 102 -7.49 -20.59 -3.66
N ASP A 103 -7.20 -21.13 -4.84
CA ASP A 103 -5.82 -21.48 -5.24
C ASP A 103 -4.92 -20.24 -5.39
N ASP A 104 -5.43 -19.18 -6.00
CA ASP A 104 -4.77 -17.87 -6.12
C ASP A 104 -4.52 -17.28 -4.71
N ALA A 105 -5.49 -17.38 -3.80
CA ALA A 105 -5.33 -16.90 -2.42
C ALA A 105 -4.31 -17.70 -1.61
N VAL A 106 -4.30 -19.03 -1.72
CA VAL A 106 -3.31 -19.88 -1.05
C VAL A 106 -1.90 -19.61 -1.60
N THR A 107 -1.79 -19.42 -2.92
CA THR A 107 -0.53 -19.03 -3.56
C THR A 107 -0.08 -17.67 -3.06
N MET A 108 -0.99 -16.70 -3.00
CA MET A 108 -0.74 -15.37 -2.44
C MET A 108 -0.33 -15.41 -0.97
N GLU A 109 -1.04 -16.12 -0.09
CA GLU A 109 -0.67 -16.24 1.32
C GLU A 109 0.75 -16.83 1.47
N ARG A 110 1.08 -17.83 0.65
CA ARG A 110 2.41 -18.42 0.61
C ARG A 110 3.46 -17.45 0.09
N GLU A 111 3.13 -16.65 -0.93
CA GLU A 111 4.01 -15.61 -1.45
C GLU A 111 4.18 -14.45 -0.46
N GLN A 112 3.12 -14.01 0.22
CA GLN A 112 3.12 -12.99 1.28
C GLN A 112 3.96 -13.47 2.47
N ALA A 113 3.77 -14.72 2.91
CA ALA A 113 4.62 -15.35 3.93
C ALA A 113 6.09 -15.48 3.48
N GLY A 114 6.36 -15.49 2.17
CA GLY A 114 7.71 -15.50 1.60
C GLY A 114 8.38 -14.11 1.51
N ALA A 115 7.64 -13.01 1.67
CA ALA A 115 8.19 -11.65 1.63
C ALA A 115 8.85 -11.28 2.97
N ASN A 116 10.03 -11.84 3.21
CA ASN A 116 10.73 -11.70 4.50
C ASN A 116 11.41 -10.35 4.73
N SER A 117 11.37 -9.42 3.76
CA SER A 117 12.01 -8.10 3.86
C SER A 117 11.21 -7.00 3.18
N GLY A 118 11.39 -5.76 3.65
CA GLY A 118 10.81 -4.57 3.03
C GLY A 118 11.29 -4.38 1.59
N MET A 119 12.54 -4.73 1.29
CA MET A 119 13.03 -4.71 -0.09
C MET A 119 12.33 -5.71 -1.00
N ALA A 120 11.96 -6.90 -0.51
CA ALA A 120 11.15 -7.82 -1.30
C ALA A 120 9.77 -7.23 -1.62
N LEU A 121 9.14 -6.55 -0.64
CA LEU A 121 7.87 -5.84 -0.86
C LEU A 121 8.02 -4.68 -1.86
N TYR A 122 9.10 -3.91 -1.77
CA TYR A 122 9.37 -2.81 -2.69
C TYR A 122 9.60 -3.31 -4.13
N GLU A 123 10.33 -4.42 -4.31
CA GLU A 123 10.50 -5.04 -5.63
C GLU A 123 9.18 -5.57 -6.21
N ARG A 124 8.28 -6.09 -5.38
CA ARG A 124 6.93 -6.49 -5.82
C ARG A 124 6.09 -5.28 -6.23
N MET A 125 6.08 -4.24 -5.40
CA MET A 125 5.37 -2.99 -5.70
C MET A 125 5.80 -2.39 -7.04
N LYS A 126 7.10 -2.41 -7.38
CA LYS A 126 7.61 -1.93 -8.68
C LYS A 126 7.14 -2.74 -9.89
N LYS A 127 6.76 -4.00 -9.70
CA LYS A 127 6.23 -4.87 -10.77
C LYS A 127 4.73 -4.67 -11.00
N ALA A 128 4.03 -4.07 -10.03
CA ALA A 128 2.63 -3.67 -10.15
C ALA A 128 2.51 -2.25 -10.76
N ILE A 129 1.34 -1.61 -10.61
CA ILE A 129 1.16 -0.18 -10.93
C ILE A 129 0.99 0.59 -9.62
N PRO A 130 2.09 0.98 -8.96
CA PRO A 130 2.01 1.74 -7.73
C PRO A 130 1.45 3.14 -8.00
N GLN A 131 0.47 3.54 -7.18
CA GLN A 131 -0.17 4.84 -7.26
C GLN A 131 0.32 5.75 -6.14
N LEU A 132 0.70 6.97 -6.49
CA LEU A 132 1.04 8.01 -5.52
C LEU A 132 -0.25 8.59 -4.95
N VAL A 133 -0.39 8.50 -3.63
CA VAL A 133 -1.57 8.91 -2.88
C VAL A 133 -1.18 9.96 -1.86
N TYR A 134 -1.97 11.02 -1.80
CA TYR A 134 -1.85 12.08 -0.81
C TYR A 134 -2.98 11.96 0.20
N ALA A 135 -2.64 11.62 1.44
CA ALA A 135 -3.59 11.56 2.53
C ALA A 135 -4.07 12.95 2.90
N THR A 136 -5.36 13.04 3.27
CA THR A 136 -5.98 14.25 3.81
C THR A 136 -5.39 14.60 5.17
N LYS A 137 -5.13 13.57 5.99
CA LYS A 137 -4.47 13.69 7.30
C LYS A 137 -3.27 12.72 7.32
N PRO A 138 -2.07 13.13 7.79
CA PRO A 138 -0.95 12.20 7.97
C PRO A 138 -1.35 11.09 8.94
N PHE A 139 -1.02 9.85 8.59
CA PHE A 139 -1.30 8.68 9.41
C PHE A 139 -0.11 7.73 9.39
N SER A 140 -0.01 6.85 10.38
CA SER A 140 1.01 5.81 10.51
C SER A 140 0.39 4.43 10.27
N PHE A 141 1.21 3.38 10.27
CA PHE A 141 0.67 2.02 10.25
C PHE A 141 -0.05 1.65 11.55
N ASP A 142 0.37 2.22 12.70
CA ASP A 142 -0.37 2.09 13.96
C ASP A 142 -1.77 2.71 13.86
N ASP A 143 -1.88 3.87 13.19
CA ASP A 143 -3.18 4.52 12.99
C ASP A 143 -4.08 3.73 12.02
N LEU A 144 -3.48 3.07 11.02
CA LEU A 144 -4.17 2.28 10.01
C LEU A 144 -4.67 0.93 10.56
N ALA A 145 -3.94 0.33 11.50
CA ALA A 145 -4.33 -0.92 12.12
C ALA A 145 -5.60 -0.72 12.96
N GLY A 146 -6.71 -1.36 12.57
CA GLY A 146 -8.01 -1.17 13.21
C GLY A 146 -8.82 0.01 12.65
N MET A 147 -8.31 0.73 11.65
CA MET A 147 -9.03 1.83 11.01
C MET A 147 -10.22 1.29 10.21
N PRO A 148 -11.44 1.80 10.41
CA PRO A 148 -12.56 1.52 9.52
C PRO A 148 -12.31 2.03 8.10
N GLY A 149 -12.78 1.29 7.11
CA GLY A 149 -12.57 1.64 5.71
C GLY A 149 -13.56 1.01 4.74
N GLY A 150 -13.39 1.37 3.48
CA GLY A 150 -14.21 0.87 2.38
C GLY A 150 -13.40 0.58 1.13
N ILE A 151 -13.89 -0.37 0.35
CA ILE A 151 -13.41 -0.62 -1.02
C ILE A 151 -14.61 -0.67 -1.95
N ALA A 152 -14.55 0.13 -3.02
CA ALA A 152 -15.43 0.03 -4.16
C ALA A 152 -14.60 -0.27 -5.42
N GLY A 153 -14.86 -1.40 -6.08
CA GLY A 153 -14.14 -1.84 -7.27
C GLY A 153 -15.05 -1.92 -8.48
N ALA A 154 -14.50 -1.61 -9.66
CA ALA A 154 -15.12 -1.88 -10.94
C ALA A 154 -14.11 -2.52 -11.89
N GLU A 155 -14.57 -3.51 -12.66
CA GLU A 155 -13.82 -4.03 -13.80
C GLU A 155 -13.70 -2.96 -14.88
N ILE A 156 -12.48 -2.73 -15.34
CA ILE A 156 -12.21 -1.88 -16.49
C ILE A 156 -11.17 -2.63 -17.31
N GLU A 157 -11.59 -3.26 -18.39
CA GLU A 157 -10.68 -3.74 -19.44
C GLU A 157 -10.19 -2.53 -20.25
N ALA A 158 -9.28 -1.74 -19.68
CA ALA A 158 -8.65 -0.65 -20.40
C ALA A 158 -7.19 -0.44 -19.95
N VAL A 159 -6.29 -0.41 -20.94
CA VAL A 159 -4.90 0.08 -20.80
C VAL A 159 -4.07 -0.68 -19.76
N GLY A 160 -3.99 -2.01 -19.87
CA GLY A 160 -3.09 -2.83 -19.07
C GLY A 160 -3.47 -3.01 -17.58
N ALA A 161 -4.53 -2.35 -17.12
CA ALA A 161 -5.16 -2.64 -15.84
C ALA A 161 -6.33 -3.63 -16.02
N ALA A 162 -6.49 -4.55 -15.07
CA ALA A 162 -7.61 -5.49 -15.01
C ALA A 162 -8.80 -4.93 -14.20
N GLY A 163 -8.57 -3.93 -13.36
CA GLY A 163 -9.61 -3.30 -12.55
C GLY A 163 -9.10 -2.04 -11.83
N ILE A 164 -10.06 -1.23 -11.36
CA ILE A 164 -9.79 -0.04 -10.56
C ILE A 164 -10.55 -0.15 -9.23
N TYR A 165 -9.81 0.03 -8.14
CA TYR A 165 -10.32 0.06 -6.78
C TYR A 165 -10.29 1.47 -6.22
N ARG A 166 -11.40 1.93 -5.67
CA ARG A 166 -11.46 3.08 -4.77
C ARG A 166 -11.35 2.55 -3.35
N ILE A 167 -10.33 2.99 -2.64
CA ILE A 167 -10.09 2.62 -1.24
C ILE A 167 -10.17 3.86 -0.35
N GLU A 168 -10.69 3.68 0.85
CA GLU A 168 -10.83 4.76 1.83
C GLU A 168 -10.60 4.29 3.26
N GLY A 169 -10.13 5.22 4.10
CA GLY A 169 -10.01 5.05 5.54
C GLY A 169 -10.50 6.29 6.27
N TYR A 170 -11.24 6.10 7.36
CA TYR A 170 -11.89 7.18 8.09
C TYR A 170 -11.96 6.89 9.59
N ASN A 171 -12.18 7.95 10.39
CA ASN A 171 -12.33 7.81 11.83
C ASN A 171 -13.77 7.43 12.22
N GLY A 172 -13.91 6.39 13.06
CA GLY A 172 -15.15 6.00 13.72
C GLY A 172 -16.09 5.09 12.92
N VAL A 173 -17.19 4.67 13.54
CA VAL A 173 -18.16 3.69 13.00
C VAL A 173 -19.18 4.33 12.03
N LYS A 174 -19.30 5.67 12.01
CA LYS A 174 -20.22 6.41 11.13
C LYS A 174 -19.62 6.70 9.75
N GLY A 175 -19.00 5.68 9.15
CA GLY A 175 -18.36 5.74 7.85
C GLY A 175 -19.34 5.57 6.70
N GLY A 176 -19.97 6.67 6.29
CA GLY A 176 -20.63 6.79 5.00
C GLY A 176 -20.15 8.06 4.32
N PHE A 177 -20.68 8.38 3.14
CA PHE A 177 -20.38 9.53 2.25
C PHE A 177 -20.22 10.94 2.90
N THR A 178 -20.35 11.09 4.22
CA THR A 178 -20.20 12.30 5.03
C THR A 178 -19.07 12.23 6.07
N SER A 179 -18.22 11.19 6.08
CA SER A 179 -17.13 11.04 7.06
C SER A 179 -15.88 11.86 6.73
N ASP A 180 -15.17 12.29 7.78
CA ASP A 180 -13.82 12.87 7.69
C ASP A 180 -12.83 11.79 7.25
N PHE A 181 -12.62 11.67 5.93
CA PHE A 181 -11.65 10.73 5.37
C PHE A 181 -10.22 11.10 5.78
N ILE A 182 -9.47 10.10 6.23
CA ILE A 182 -8.02 10.20 6.42
C ILE A 182 -7.32 10.08 5.08
N PHE A 183 -7.78 9.16 4.23
CA PHE A 183 -7.36 9.04 2.85
C PHE A 183 -8.50 8.51 1.98
N GLN A 184 -8.43 8.88 0.69
CA GLN A 184 -9.21 8.28 -0.38
C GLN A 184 -8.27 8.11 -1.58
N ALA A 185 -8.25 6.94 -2.19
CA ALA A 185 -7.33 6.63 -3.28
C ALA A 185 -7.99 5.78 -4.36
N THR A 186 -7.48 5.92 -5.58
CA THR A 186 -7.84 5.08 -6.72
C THR A 186 -6.61 4.24 -7.10
N ILE A 187 -6.72 2.92 -6.96
CA ILE A 187 -5.64 1.95 -7.14
C ILE A 187 -5.96 1.04 -8.32
N ALA A 188 -5.03 0.94 -9.28
CA ALA A 188 -5.14 0.04 -10.41
C ALA A 188 -4.53 -1.34 -10.08
N ASN A 189 -5.09 -2.40 -10.67
CA ASN A 189 -4.57 -3.77 -10.57
C ASN A 189 -4.07 -4.27 -11.93
N THR A 190 -2.91 -4.95 -11.96
CA THR A 190 -2.34 -5.66 -13.12
C THR A 190 -2.42 -7.18 -12.94
N GLY A 191 -3.60 -7.79 -13.01
CA GLY A 191 -3.72 -9.25 -12.94
C GLY A 191 -5.12 -9.78 -12.64
N THR A 192 -5.35 -11.04 -13.02
CA THR A 192 -6.66 -11.75 -13.14
C THR A 192 -7.44 -12.01 -11.84
N GLY A 193 -7.02 -11.41 -10.72
CA GLY A 193 -7.66 -11.52 -9.41
C GLY A 193 -8.90 -10.63 -9.33
N LEU A 194 -10.01 -11.18 -9.82
CA LEU A 194 -11.32 -10.54 -9.88
C LEU A 194 -11.89 -10.28 -8.48
N VAL A 195 -12.33 -9.05 -8.22
CA VAL A 195 -13.62 -8.90 -7.52
C VAL A 195 -14.64 -9.47 -8.49
N ALA A 196 -15.27 -10.57 -8.10
CA ALA A 196 -16.24 -11.30 -8.91
C ALA A 196 -17.06 -10.39 -9.83
N GLY A 197 -16.89 -10.55 -11.15
CA GLY A 197 -17.80 -10.14 -12.21
C GLY A 197 -18.75 -8.98 -11.87
N GLY A 198 -18.23 -7.77 -11.65
CA GLY A 198 -19.08 -6.59 -11.44
C GLY A 198 -18.58 -5.49 -10.51
N LEU A 199 -19.48 -4.55 -10.21
CA LEU A 199 -19.29 -3.48 -9.23
C LEU A 199 -19.41 -4.05 -7.82
N GLY A 200 -18.30 -4.17 -7.10
CA GLY A 200 -18.28 -4.60 -5.71
C GLY A 200 -18.11 -3.41 -4.78
N VAL A 201 -18.94 -3.29 -3.75
CA VAL A 201 -18.74 -2.34 -2.64
C VAL A 201 -18.68 -3.13 -1.34
N SER A 202 -17.68 -2.84 -0.54
CA SER A 202 -17.44 -3.51 0.73
C SER A 202 -16.94 -2.51 1.77
N ALA A 203 -17.31 -2.74 3.03
CA ALA A 203 -16.82 -1.99 4.17
C ALA A 203 -16.18 -2.97 5.15
N GLY A 204 -15.18 -2.50 5.88
CA GLY A 204 -14.34 -3.37 6.69
C GLY A 204 -13.40 -2.62 7.61
N VAL A 205 -12.43 -3.36 8.14
CA VAL A 205 -11.40 -2.82 9.02
C VAL A 205 -10.03 -3.11 8.40
N TRP A 206 -9.20 -2.07 8.33
CA TRP A 206 -7.82 -2.17 7.89
C TRP A 206 -6.98 -2.90 8.94
N SER A 207 -6.07 -3.73 8.47
CA SER A 207 -5.11 -4.50 9.25
C SER A 207 -3.75 -4.42 8.57
N VAL A 208 -2.68 -4.42 9.36
CA VAL A 208 -1.32 -4.23 8.87
C VAL A 208 -0.49 -5.47 9.20
N GLU A 209 0.19 -6.02 8.20
CA GLU A 209 1.08 -7.16 8.36
C GLU A 209 2.52 -6.70 8.58
N GLY A 210 2.99 -6.82 9.82
CA GLY A 210 4.42 -6.76 10.20
C GLY A 210 5.24 -5.74 9.43
N PRO A 211 5.16 -4.44 9.76
CA PRO A 211 5.82 -3.38 9.00
C PRO A 211 7.33 -3.60 8.89
N LYS A 212 7.86 -3.31 7.71
CA LYS A 212 9.28 -3.42 7.39
C LYS A 212 9.91 -2.05 7.30
N ASN A 213 11.18 -1.99 7.70
CA ASN A 213 11.91 -0.74 7.84
C ASN A 213 12.93 -0.60 6.70
N LEU A 214 12.56 0.13 5.64
CA LEU A 214 13.47 0.34 4.50
C LEU A 214 14.68 1.21 4.86
N TYR A 215 14.60 2.02 5.91
CA TYR A 215 15.72 2.85 6.36
C TYR A 215 16.92 2.00 6.82
N TRP A 216 16.66 0.97 7.61
CA TRP A 216 17.69 0.01 8.04
C TRP A 216 18.09 -0.97 6.93
N GLU A 217 17.12 -1.49 6.17
CA GLU A 217 17.40 -2.48 5.12
C GLU A 217 18.26 -1.91 3.99
N LEU A 218 17.95 -0.69 3.51
CA LEU A 218 18.72 -0.04 2.45
C LEU A 218 20.11 0.40 2.89
N ALA A 219 20.27 0.73 4.18
CA ALA A 219 21.55 1.09 4.76
C ALA A 219 22.47 -0.11 5.01
N ALA A 220 21.97 -1.34 5.02
CA ALA A 220 22.73 -2.51 5.46
C ALA A 220 24.09 -2.66 4.75
N ARG A 221 24.16 -2.32 3.46
CA ARG A 221 25.40 -2.39 2.65
C ARG A 221 26.36 -1.23 2.89
N SER A 222 25.87 -0.05 3.27
CA SER A 222 26.68 1.14 3.51
C SER A 222 27.01 1.35 5.00
N ARG A 223 26.29 0.69 5.93
CA ARG A 223 26.50 0.80 7.38
C ARG A 223 27.91 0.40 7.81
N ALA A 224 28.52 -0.57 7.14
CA ALA A 224 29.90 -0.97 7.43
C ALA A 224 30.90 0.18 7.21
N ARG A 225 30.56 1.19 6.40
CA ARG A 225 31.42 2.36 6.20
C ARG A 225 31.32 3.32 7.38
N CYS A 226 30.17 3.43 8.06
CA CYS A 226 30.02 4.27 9.25
C CYS A 226 31.05 4.01 10.36
N VAL A 227 31.64 2.80 10.40
CA VAL A 227 32.61 2.38 11.42
C VAL A 227 34.07 2.43 10.95
N VAL A 228 34.32 2.70 9.66
CA VAL A 228 35.68 2.75 9.10
C VAL A 228 36.19 4.18 9.17
N GLU A 229 37.31 4.36 9.88
CA GLU A 229 38.03 5.62 10.00
C GLU A 229 38.45 6.15 8.61
N ASN A 230 38.25 7.46 8.36
CA ASN A 230 38.47 8.14 7.07
C ASN A 230 37.53 7.71 5.92
N SER A 231 36.47 6.95 6.18
CA SER A 231 35.39 6.82 5.20
C SER A 231 34.54 8.10 5.18
N ALA A 232 33.98 8.45 4.03
CA ALA A 232 33.09 9.59 3.86
C ALA A 232 31.64 9.11 3.64
N PRO A 233 30.95 8.63 4.70
CA PRO A 233 29.60 8.05 4.59
C PRO A 233 28.56 9.07 4.11
N SER A 234 28.87 10.37 4.13
CA SER A 234 28.03 11.45 3.60
C SER A 234 27.71 11.31 2.10
N TYR A 235 28.54 10.60 1.34
CA TYR A 235 28.30 10.35 -0.09
C TYR A 235 27.43 9.11 -0.36
N ASP A 236 27.28 8.23 0.63
CA ASP A 236 26.44 7.05 0.49
C ASP A 236 24.98 7.47 0.73
N GLN A 237 24.23 7.53 -0.38
CA GLN A 237 22.83 7.99 -0.40
C GLN A 237 21.91 6.84 -0.82
N PRO A 238 21.82 5.76 0.01
CA PRO A 238 21.12 4.52 -0.37
C PRO A 238 19.62 4.73 -0.60
N TYR A 239 19.05 5.81 -0.10
CA TYR A 239 17.61 6.07 -0.14
C TYR A 239 17.13 6.72 -1.44
N ARG A 240 18.05 7.23 -2.27
CA ARG A 240 17.74 7.86 -3.58
C ARG A 240 17.11 6.90 -4.59
N GLN A 241 17.19 5.60 -4.36
CA GLN A 241 16.54 4.59 -5.21
C GLN A 241 15.02 4.51 -5.03
N ILE A 242 14.46 5.16 -4.00
CA ILE A 242 13.02 5.30 -3.82
C ILE A 242 12.58 6.64 -4.45
N PRO A 243 11.86 6.62 -5.59
CA PRO A 243 11.39 7.83 -6.22
C PRO A 243 10.36 8.53 -5.32
N ASN A 244 10.27 9.85 -5.43
CA ASN A 244 9.32 10.70 -4.69
C ASN A 244 9.44 10.66 -3.16
N LEU A 245 10.47 10.00 -2.61
CA LEU A 245 10.79 10.05 -1.19
C LEU A 245 11.07 11.50 -0.75
N HIS A 246 10.74 11.86 0.49
CA HIS A 246 10.96 13.22 1.00
C HIS A 246 12.45 13.63 0.85
N PRO A 247 12.79 14.85 0.39
CA PRO A 247 14.18 15.25 0.17
C PRO A 247 15.08 15.08 1.40
N TYR A 248 14.55 15.36 2.60
CA TYR A 248 15.24 15.05 3.87
C TYR A 248 15.64 13.57 3.96
N LEU A 249 14.71 12.64 3.72
CA LEU A 249 14.95 11.20 3.80
C LEU A 249 15.91 10.71 2.71
N GLN A 250 15.81 11.29 1.51
CA GLN A 250 16.74 11.00 0.41
C GLN A 250 18.18 11.43 0.70
N GLY A 251 18.35 12.44 1.57
CA GLY A 251 19.64 12.99 1.96
C GLY A 251 20.25 12.35 3.20
N LEU A 252 19.47 11.54 3.94
CA LEU A 252 19.89 10.95 5.20
C LEU A 252 21.17 10.11 5.02
N PRO A 253 22.11 10.17 5.99
CA PRO A 253 23.21 9.23 6.01
C PRO A 253 22.70 7.80 6.24
N PRO A 254 23.49 6.77 5.89
CA PRO A 254 23.13 5.39 6.17
C PRO A 254 22.77 5.17 7.64
N ALA A 255 21.69 4.43 7.90
CA ALA A 255 21.26 4.09 9.24
C ALA A 255 22.40 3.53 10.11
N GLY A 256 22.55 4.09 11.31
CA GLY A 256 23.62 3.76 12.25
C GLY A 256 24.89 4.62 12.11
N CYS A 257 25.01 5.46 11.08
CA CYS A 257 25.96 6.56 11.08
C CYS A 257 25.46 7.67 12.00
N LYS A 258 26.34 8.27 12.81
CA LYS A 258 25.98 9.47 13.58
C LYS A 258 25.84 10.65 12.64
N ILE A 259 24.74 11.40 12.74
CA ILE A 259 24.52 12.59 11.91
C ILE A 259 25.64 13.61 12.10
N GLU A 260 26.12 13.80 13.32
CA GLU A 260 27.20 14.72 13.67
C GLU A 260 28.51 14.45 12.92
N ASP A 261 28.78 13.18 12.63
CA ASP A 261 29.96 12.72 11.90
C ASP A 261 29.77 12.80 10.38
N THR A 262 28.58 13.22 9.94
CA THR A 262 28.24 13.40 8.53
C THR A 262 28.03 14.89 8.24
N HIS A 263 28.42 15.36 7.05
CA HIS A 263 28.11 16.73 6.61
C HIS A 263 26.61 16.95 6.29
N PHE A 264 25.72 16.12 6.87
CA PHE A 264 24.29 16.21 6.69
C PHE A 264 23.73 17.41 7.45
N ASN A 265 22.97 18.24 6.75
CA ASN A 265 22.31 19.40 7.34
C ASN A 265 20.79 19.34 7.05
N PRO A 266 19.97 18.97 8.05
CA PRO A 266 18.51 18.85 7.89
C PRO A 266 17.87 20.16 7.42
N ALA A 267 18.33 21.30 7.94
CA ALA A 267 17.74 22.61 7.68
C ALA A 267 17.80 23.00 6.20
N ARG A 268 18.83 22.54 5.47
CA ARG A 268 18.99 22.80 4.04
C ARG A 268 17.97 22.03 3.19
N LEU A 269 17.59 20.83 3.62
CA LEU A 269 16.70 19.95 2.87
C LEU A 269 15.22 20.24 3.14
N MET A 270 14.91 20.80 4.32
CA MET A 270 13.55 21.26 4.66
C MET A 270 13.10 22.49 3.85
N GLN A 271 14.04 23.21 3.22
CA GLN A 271 13.74 24.37 2.36
C GLN A 271 13.48 23.97 0.89
N GLN A 272 13.67 22.70 0.53
CA GLN A 272 13.47 22.26 -0.84
C GLN A 272 11.98 21.95 -1.09
N PRO A 273 11.40 22.41 -2.20
CA PRO A 273 10.05 22.02 -2.58
C PRO A 273 10.00 20.51 -2.78
N ILE A 274 8.93 19.89 -2.28
CA ILE A 274 8.66 18.48 -2.50
C ILE A 274 8.27 18.30 -3.98
N PRO A 275 9.00 17.49 -4.77
CA PRO A 275 8.70 17.25 -6.18
C PRO A 275 7.41 16.46 -6.38
#